data_AF-A0A7X9JGS5-F1
#
_entry.id   AF-A0A7X9JGS5-F1
#
_cell.length_a   1.000
_cell.length_b   1.000
_cell.length_c   1.000
_cell.angle_alpha   90.00
_cell.angle_beta   90.00
_cell.angle_gamma   90.00
#
_symmetry.space_group_name_H-M   'P 1'
#
loop_
_entity.id
_entity.type
_entity.pdbx_description
1 polymer ?
#
loop_
_entity_poly.entity_id
_entity_poly.type
_entity_poly.pdbx_seq_one_letter_code
_entity_poly.pdbx_strand_id
1 'polypeptide(L)'
;MSKINTGFWQKMFFVGSLWNLGIGITSLLFTDFMLMMMFGKGPIEDNLLAFINGTVPVTDNLQTLIFFRFFMIAVILFGIGYYWVSRDLLANRAVIWLGLVAKLIIFFTFVYYYALEQAAWFPVFVLSGDFVFSIFFVAFLWKTKDGIY
;
A
#
# COMPACT_ATOMS: atom_id res chain seq x y z
N MET A 1 32.59 -5.67 7.85
CA MET A 1 31.15 -5.38 8.02
C MET A 1 30.92 -3.96 7.54
N SER A 2 30.13 -3.73 6.47
CA SER A 2 29.87 -2.36 6.01
C SER A 2 29.01 -1.64 7.05
N LYS A 3 29.41 -0.45 7.50
CA LYS A 3 28.56 0.40 8.36
C LYS A 3 27.18 0.53 7.72
N ILE A 4 26.14 0.14 8.46
CA ILE A 4 24.76 0.26 7.97
C ILE A 4 24.47 1.75 7.87
N ASN A 5 24.15 2.22 6.66
CA ASN A 5 23.71 3.60 6.46
C ASN A 5 22.29 3.73 7.03
N THR A 6 22.20 4.03 8.33
CA THR A 6 20.95 4.19 9.07
C THR A 6 20.05 5.27 8.45
N GLY A 7 20.65 6.34 7.93
CA GLY A 7 19.91 7.43 7.29
C GLY A 7 19.14 7.02 6.04
N PHE A 8 19.68 6.09 5.22
CA PHE A 8 18.93 5.55 4.07
C PHE A 8 17.69 4.78 4.53
N TRP A 9 17.84 3.87 5.49
CA TRP A 9 16.74 3.03 5.95
C TRP A 9 15.65 3.83 6.66
N GLN A 10 16.03 4.80 7.50
CA GLN A 10 15.07 5.72 8.12
C GLN A 10 14.25 6.46 7.05
N LYS A 11 14.92 7.02 6.03
CA LYS A 11 14.23 7.69 4.92
C LYS A 11 13.33 6.73 4.14
N MET A 12 13.78 5.50 3.88
CA MET A 12 13.00 4.49 3.16
C MET A 12 11.70 4.17 3.91
N PHE A 13 11.76 3.91 5.22
CA PHE A 13 10.55 3.67 6.03
C PHE A 13 9.68 4.92 6.15
N PHE A 14 10.27 6.11 6.22
CA PHE A 14 9.52 7.37 6.22
C PHE A 14 8.76 7.59 4.90
N VAL A 15 9.38 7.35 3.75
CA VAL A 15 8.70 7.41 2.44
C VAL A 15 7.61 6.34 2.35
N GLY A 16 7.88 5.11 2.84
CA GLY A 16 6.88 4.06 2.94
C GLY A 16 5.69 4.46 3.82
N SER A 17 5.92 5.19 4.91
CA SER A 17 4.86 5.75 5.74
C SER A 17 3.98 6.71 4.96
N LEU A 18 4.59 7.70 4.30
CA LEU A 18 3.87 8.70 3.49
C LEU A 18 3.07 8.06 2.37
N TRP A 19 3.62 7.03 1.71
CA TRP A 19 2.92 6.27 0.68
C TRP A 19 1.64 5.62 1.22
N ASN A 20 1.72 4.88 2.34
CA ASN A 20 0.57 4.17 2.90
C ASN A 20 -0.46 5.15 3.49
N LEU A 21 -0.02 6.20 4.18
CA LEU A 21 -0.91 7.25 4.66
C LEU A 21 -1.61 7.97 3.51
N GLY A 22 -0.87 8.34 2.46
CA GLY A 22 -1.40 9.00 1.28
C GLY A 22 -2.48 8.15 0.61
N ILE A 23 -2.15 6.91 0.24
CA ILE A 23 -3.10 6.00 -0.42
C ILE A 23 -4.31 5.71 0.47
N GLY A 24 -4.11 5.43 1.76
CA GLY A 24 -5.21 5.11 2.66
C GLY A 24 -6.17 6.29 2.89
N ILE A 25 -5.64 7.49 3.12
CA ILE A 25 -6.46 8.70 3.36
C ILE A 25 -7.20 9.10 2.08
N THR A 26 -6.51 9.17 0.93
CA THR A 26 -7.17 9.55 -0.33
C THR A 26 -8.23 8.52 -0.71
N SER A 27 -7.99 7.24 -0.47
CA SER A 27 -8.97 6.20 -0.75
C SER A 27 -10.20 6.25 0.14
N LEU A 28 -10.07 6.66 1.40
CA LEU A 28 -11.23 6.88 2.26
C LEU A 28 -12.03 8.11 1.81
N LEU A 29 -11.36 9.22 1.48
CA LEU A 29 -12.02 10.45 1.04
C LEU A 29 -12.73 10.28 -0.32
N PHE A 30 -12.14 9.50 -1.22
CA PHE A 30 -12.64 9.26 -2.58
C PHE A 30 -13.01 7.79 -2.80
N THR A 31 -13.79 7.22 -1.87
CA THR A 31 -14.09 5.77 -1.83
C THR A 31 -14.68 5.26 -3.15
N ASP A 32 -15.74 5.89 -3.65
CA ASP A 32 -16.42 5.45 -4.88
C ASP A 32 -15.50 5.52 -6.10
N PHE A 33 -14.72 6.60 -6.19
CA PHE A 33 -13.75 6.76 -7.26
C PHE A 33 -12.66 5.69 -7.20
N MET A 34 -12.13 5.39 -6.03
CA MET A 34 -11.11 4.35 -5.89
C MET A 34 -11.66 2.95 -6.18
N LEU A 35 -12.89 2.64 -5.76
CA LEU A 35 -13.54 1.38 -6.12
C LEU A 35 -13.73 1.26 -7.64
N MET A 36 -14.14 2.35 -8.31
CA MET A 36 -14.22 2.41 -9.77
C MET A 36 -12.84 2.22 -10.43
N MET A 37 -11.80 2.85 -9.89
CA MET A 37 -10.43 2.68 -10.42
C MET A 37 -9.88 1.27 -10.20
N MET A 38 -10.30 0.59 -9.13
CA MET A 38 -9.79 -0.74 -8.78
C MET A 38 -10.55 -1.88 -9.46
N PHE A 39 -11.86 -1.74 -9.65
CA PHE A 39 -12.74 -2.81 -10.10
C PHE A 39 -13.61 -2.43 -11.31
N GLY A 40 -13.56 -1.17 -11.75
CA GLY A 40 -14.25 -0.72 -12.96
C GLY A 40 -13.64 -1.34 -14.22
N LYS A 41 -14.50 -1.65 -15.18
CA LYS A 41 -14.11 -2.21 -16.49
C LYS A 41 -13.85 -1.15 -17.56
N GLY A 42 -14.13 0.12 -17.26
CA GLY A 42 -13.90 1.23 -18.17
C GLY A 42 -12.41 1.58 -18.29
N PRO A 43 -12.00 2.21 -19.40
CA PRO A 43 -10.70 2.86 -19.52
C PRO A 43 -10.45 3.85 -18.37
N ILE A 44 -9.17 4.02 -17.99
CA ILE A 44 -8.80 4.98 -16.93
C ILE A 44 -9.20 6.41 -17.30
N GLU A 45 -9.12 6.78 -18.57
CA GLU A 45 -9.50 8.11 -19.06
C GLU A 45 -10.97 8.43 -18.74
N ASP A 46 -11.86 7.47 -19.00
CA ASP A 46 -13.29 7.62 -18.71
C ASP A 46 -13.55 7.71 -17.20
N ASN A 47 -12.83 6.92 -16.40
CA ASN A 47 -12.91 6.98 -14.94
C ASN A 47 -12.45 8.35 -14.39
N LEU A 48 -11.39 8.92 -14.97
CA LEU A 48 -10.89 10.25 -14.61
C LEU A 48 -11.84 11.36 -15.03
N LEU A 49 -12.43 11.26 -16.22
CA LEU A 49 -13.46 12.19 -16.67
C LEU A 49 -14.70 12.13 -15.77
N ALA A 50 -15.12 10.93 -15.35
CA ALA A 50 -16.21 10.78 -14.41
C ALA A 50 -15.92 11.43 -13.05
N PHE A 51 -14.67 11.36 -12.59
CA PHE A 51 -14.24 12.07 -11.38
C PHE A 51 -14.31 13.59 -11.53
N ILE A 52 -13.74 14.13 -12.61
CA ILE A 52 -13.72 15.58 -12.87
C ILE A 52 -15.13 16.15 -13.05
N ASN A 53 -16.01 15.42 -13.73
CA ASN A 53 -17.38 15.84 -13.99
C ASN A 53 -18.33 15.57 -12.82
N GLY A 54 -17.86 14.96 -11.72
CA GLY A 54 -18.70 14.60 -10.58
C GLY A 54 -19.74 13.53 -10.88
N THR A 55 -19.50 12.69 -11.90
CA THR A 55 -20.40 11.61 -12.34
C THR A 55 -19.90 10.23 -11.90
N VAL A 56 -19.08 10.17 -10.85
CA VAL A 56 -18.61 8.90 -10.26
C VAL A 56 -19.82 8.12 -9.74
N PRO A 57 -20.02 6.86 -10.16
CA PRO A 57 -21.12 6.03 -9.66
C PRO A 57 -21.01 5.82 -8.15
N VAL A 58 -22.10 6.01 -7.42
CA VAL A 58 -22.17 5.74 -5.98
C VAL A 58 -22.21 4.23 -5.75
N THR A 59 -21.34 3.74 -4.87
CA THR A 59 -21.33 2.33 -4.47
C THR A 59 -22.40 2.08 -3.42
N ASP A 60 -23.51 1.44 -3.80
CA ASP A 60 -24.61 1.10 -2.89
C ASP A 60 -24.54 -0.35 -2.34
N ASN A 61 -23.32 -0.84 -2.09
CA ASN A 61 -23.13 -2.15 -1.47
C ASN A 61 -22.44 -1.98 -0.11
N LEU A 62 -23.22 -2.15 0.96
CA LEU A 62 -22.74 -1.98 2.33
C LEU A 62 -21.53 -2.87 2.66
N GLN A 63 -21.54 -4.12 2.20
CA GLN A 63 -20.45 -5.05 2.45
C GLN A 63 -19.16 -4.57 1.79
N THR A 64 -19.20 -4.19 0.50
CA THR A 64 -18.07 -3.62 -0.22
C THR A 64 -17.52 -2.39 0.50
N LEU A 65 -18.39 -1.46 0.91
CA LEU A 65 -18.00 -0.24 1.61
C LEU A 65 -17.30 -0.53 2.94
N ILE A 66 -17.82 -1.45 3.75
CA ILE A 66 -17.23 -1.80 5.05
C ILE A 66 -15.86 -2.43 4.85
N PHE A 67 -15.76 -3.45 3.99
CA PHE A 67 -14.49 -4.14 3.75
C PHE A 67 -13.43 -3.22 3.16
N PHE A 68 -13.81 -2.36 2.21
CA PHE A 68 -12.91 -1.38 1.63
C PHE A 68 -12.40 -0.39 2.68
N ARG A 69 -13.28 0.13 3.55
CA ARG A 69 -12.87 1.06 4.62
C ARG A 69 -11.95 0.39 5.63
N PHE A 70 -12.24 -0.84 6.07
CA PHE A 70 -11.36 -1.58 6.97
C PHE A 70 -10.01 -1.85 6.34
N PHE A 71 -9.99 -2.20 5.05
CA PHE A 71 -8.74 -2.37 4.31
C PHE A 71 -7.93 -1.07 4.27
N MET A 72 -8.55 0.07 3.96
CA MET A 72 -7.85 1.37 3.93
C MET A 72 -7.40 1.83 5.32
N ILE A 73 -8.16 1.56 6.37
CA ILE A 73 -7.73 1.80 7.76
C ILE A 73 -6.49 0.94 8.08
N ALA A 74 -6.46 -0.33 7.67
CA ALA A 74 -5.29 -1.17 7.84
C ALA A 74 -4.06 -0.63 7.08
N VAL A 75 -4.25 -0.12 5.85
CA VAL A 75 -3.19 0.56 5.09
C VAL A 75 -2.66 1.78 5.86
N ILE A 76 -3.54 2.62 6.43
CA ILE A 76 -3.14 3.76 7.27
C ILE A 76 -2.34 3.30 8.50
N LEU A 77 -2.78 2.24 9.18
CA LEU A 77 -2.08 1.69 10.35
C LEU A 77 -0.68 1.17 9.98
N PHE A 78 -0.50 0.54 8.81
CA PHE A 78 0.84 0.22 8.30
C PHE A 78 1.67 1.49 8.07
N GLY A 79 1.08 2.56 7.53
CA GLY A 79 1.72 3.86 7.40
C GLY A 79 2.24 4.41 8.73
N ILE A 80 1.42 4.36 9.78
CA ILE A 80 1.82 4.75 11.15
C ILE A 80 2.94 3.83 11.67
N GLY A 81 2.82 2.52 11.46
CA GLY A 81 3.85 1.55 11.84
C GLY A 81 5.21 1.87 11.19
N TYR A 82 5.24 2.17 9.89
CA TYR A 82 6.47 2.55 9.20
C TYR A 82 7.02 3.90 9.65
N TYR A 83 6.15 4.83 10.05
CA TYR A 83 6.61 6.07 10.69
C TYR A 83 7.38 5.76 11.97
N TRP A 84 6.86 4.91 12.85
CA TRP A 84 7.58 4.53 14.07
C TRP A 84 8.91 3.83 13.78
N VAL A 85 8.94 2.89 12.83
CA VAL A 85 10.18 2.24 12.39
C VAL A 85 11.18 3.27 11.83
N SER A 86 10.72 4.32 11.14
CA SER A 86 11.60 5.37 10.62
C SER A 86 12.29 6.19 11.71
N ARG A 87 11.71 6.26 12.92
CA ARG A 87 12.27 6.99 14.06
C ARG A 87 13.25 6.12 14.85
N ASP A 88 12.95 4.84 14.97
CA ASP A 88 13.82 3.84 15.58
C ASP A 88 13.78 2.54 14.77
N LEU A 89 14.88 2.25 14.07
CA LEU A 89 15.01 1.11 13.16
C LEU A 89 15.15 -0.23 13.89
N LEU A 90 15.56 -0.21 15.16
CA LEU A 90 15.73 -1.41 15.97
C LEU A 90 14.45 -1.74 16.73
N ALA A 91 13.72 -0.71 17.19
CA ALA A 91 12.40 -0.90 17.73
C ALA A 91 11.41 -1.31 16.62
N ASN A 92 10.48 -2.20 16.94
CA ASN A 92 9.36 -2.58 16.07
C ASN A 92 9.72 -3.41 14.82
N ARG A 93 10.77 -4.23 14.86
CA ARG A 93 11.11 -5.19 13.77
C ARG A 93 9.94 -6.09 13.34
N ALA A 94 9.02 -6.40 14.27
CA ALA A 94 7.80 -7.15 13.97
C ALA A 94 6.89 -6.45 12.94
N VAL A 95 6.82 -5.11 12.96
CA VAL A 95 6.04 -4.33 11.99
C VAL A 95 6.58 -4.50 10.58
N ILE A 96 7.91 -4.61 10.43
CA ILE A 96 8.56 -4.81 9.13
C ILE A 96 8.21 -6.18 8.56
N TRP A 97 8.23 -7.23 9.40
CA TRP A 97 7.80 -8.57 9.00
C TRP A 97 6.33 -8.63 8.61
N LEU A 98 5.45 -8.06 9.43
CA LEU A 98 4.02 -7.99 9.13
C LEU A 98 3.77 -7.22 7.83
N GLY A 99 4.46 -6.10 7.64
CA GLY A 99 4.40 -5.29 6.43
C GLY A 99 4.87 -6.03 5.18
N LEU A 100 5.98 -6.76 5.29
CA LEU A 100 6.52 -7.60 4.21
C LEU A 100 5.49 -8.65 3.78
N VAL A 101 4.97 -9.43 4.73
CA VAL A 101 4.00 -10.50 4.46
C VAL A 101 2.71 -9.92 3.86
N ALA A 102 2.16 -8.85 4.46
CA ALA A 102 0.95 -8.22 3.98
C ALA A 102 1.10 -7.69 2.55
N LYS A 103 2.21 -7.00 2.23
CA LYS A 103 2.45 -6.45 0.88
C LYS A 103 2.55 -7.53 -0.18
N LEU A 104 3.23 -8.63 0.11
CA LEU A 104 3.32 -9.76 -0.83
C LEU A 104 1.95 -10.39 -1.05
N ILE A 105 1.19 -10.67 0.02
CA ILE A 105 -0.16 -11.24 -0.09
C ILE A 105 -1.06 -10.33 -0.93
N ILE A 106 -1.10 -9.03 -0.63
CA ILE A 106 -1.96 -8.06 -1.33
C ILE A 106 -1.56 -7.96 -2.81
N PHE A 107 -0.27 -7.81 -3.11
CA PHE A 107 0.21 -7.72 -4.49
C PHE A 107 -0.18 -8.95 -5.31
N PHE A 108 0.12 -10.16 -4.83
CA PHE A 108 -0.21 -11.38 -5.55
C PHE A 108 -1.71 -11.63 -5.65
N THR A 109 -2.50 -11.18 -4.66
CA THR A 109 -3.96 -11.24 -4.71
C THR A 109 -4.51 -10.40 -5.86
N PHE A 110 -4.06 -9.15 -6.01
CA PHE A 110 -4.51 -8.29 -7.10
C PHE A 110 -3.97 -8.72 -8.46
N VAL A 111 -2.75 -9.25 -8.54
CA VAL A 111 -2.23 -9.87 -9.78
C VAL A 111 -3.11 -11.06 -10.20
N TYR A 112 -3.50 -11.91 -9.24
CA TYR A 112 -4.38 -13.03 -9.49
C TYR A 112 -5.77 -12.58 -9.99
N TYR A 113 -6.41 -11.62 -9.31
CA TYR A 113 -7.72 -11.13 -9.75
C TYR A 113 -7.68 -10.33 -11.05
N TYR A 114 -6.56 -9.68 -11.35
CA TYR A 114 -6.34 -9.07 -12.66
C TYR A 114 -6.26 -10.14 -13.76
N ALA A 115 -5.54 -11.23 -13.52
CA ALA A 115 -5.46 -12.35 -14.46
C ALA A 115 -6.81 -13.05 -14.69
N LEU A 116 -7.75 -12.93 -13.75
CA LEU A 116 -9.14 -13.40 -13.88
C LEU A 116 -10.09 -12.35 -14.50
N GLU A 117 -9.58 -11.20 -14.93
CA GLU A 117 -10.39 -10.07 -15.45
C GLU A 117 -11.43 -9.54 -14.44
N GLN A 118 -11.17 -9.72 -13.14
CA GLN A 118 -12.03 -9.27 -12.03
C GLN A 118 -11.54 -7.98 -11.38
N ALA A 119 -10.26 -7.65 -11.56
CA ALA A 119 -9.68 -6.38 -11.14
C ALA A 119 -9.19 -5.60 -12.36
N ALA A 120 -9.19 -4.27 -12.27
CA ALA A 120 -8.54 -3.42 -13.25
C ALA A 120 -7.00 -3.57 -13.14
N TRP A 121 -6.27 -3.09 -14.14
CA TRP A 121 -4.80 -3.08 -14.09
C TRP A 121 -4.24 -2.06 -13.09
N PHE A 122 -5.00 -1.00 -12.79
CA PHE A 122 -4.62 0.09 -11.90
C PHE A 122 -4.13 -0.37 -10.50
N PRO A 123 -4.85 -1.24 -9.76
CA PRO A 123 -4.38 -1.72 -8.46
C PRO A 123 -3.07 -2.51 -8.57
N VAL A 124 -2.85 -3.27 -9.64
CA VAL A 124 -1.57 -3.96 -9.87
C VAL A 124 -0.43 -2.96 -10.03
N PHE A 125 -0.67 -1.87 -10.76
CA PHE A 125 0.30 -0.79 -10.91
C PHE A 125 0.61 -0.12 -9.57
N VAL A 126 -0.40 0.27 -8.79
CA VAL A 126 -0.20 0.90 -7.47
C VAL A 126 0.56 -0.05 -6.53
N LEU A 127 0.17 -1.32 -6.48
CA LEU A 127 0.77 -2.33 -5.59
C LEU A 127 2.16 -2.79 -6.05
N SER A 128 2.56 -2.51 -7.29
CA SER A 128 3.96 -2.71 -7.71
C SER A 128 4.93 -1.86 -6.87
N GLY A 129 4.51 -0.67 -6.43
CA GLY A 129 5.25 0.14 -5.47
C GLY A 129 5.44 -0.58 -4.13
N ASP A 130 4.38 -1.21 -3.62
CA ASP A 130 4.44 -2.03 -2.40
C ASP A 130 5.32 -3.27 -2.57
N PHE A 131 5.32 -3.88 -3.75
CA PHE A 131 6.24 -4.98 -4.06
C PHE A 131 7.70 -4.51 -4.02
N VAL A 132 8.02 -3.33 -4.56
CA VAL A 132 9.36 -2.74 -4.44
C VAL A 132 9.74 -2.48 -2.98
N PHE A 133 8.82 -1.95 -2.16
CA PHE A 133 9.04 -1.80 -0.73
C PHE A 133 9.31 -3.13 -0.02
N SER A 134 8.64 -4.21 -0.43
CA SER A 134 8.85 -5.54 0.13
C SER A 134 10.29 -6.03 -0.10
N ILE A 135 10.87 -5.74 -1.27
CA ILE A 135 12.28 -6.05 -1.57
C ILE A 135 13.20 -5.26 -0.65
N PHE A 136 12.90 -3.97 -0.41
CA PHE A 136 13.66 -3.17 0.55
C PHE A 136 13.54 -3.69 1.98
N PHE A 137 12.38 -4.21 2.38
CA PHE A 137 12.19 -4.79 3.71
C PHE A 137 13.03 -6.06 3.88
N VAL A 138 13.05 -6.94 2.88
CA VAL A 138 13.93 -8.13 2.88
C VAL A 138 15.40 -7.71 2.97
N ALA A 139 15.83 -6.74 2.17
CA ALA A 139 17.20 -6.24 2.19
C ALA A 139 17.58 -5.62 3.54
N PHE A 140 16.65 -4.87 4.17
CA PHE A 140 16.83 -4.33 5.51
C PHE A 140 16.97 -5.44 6.55
N LEU A 141 16.03 -6.39 6.57
CA LEU A 141 16.02 -7.49 7.53
C LEU A 141 17.25 -8.39 7.41
N TRP A 142 17.76 -8.59 6.20
CA TRP A 142 18.99 -9.33 5.94
C TRP A 142 20.21 -8.57 6.46
N LYS A 143 20.35 -7.28 6.14
CA LYS A 143 21.52 -6.48 6.57
C LYS A 143 21.58 -6.24 8.07
N THR A 144 20.43 -6.28 8.74
CA THR A 144 20.31 -6.04 10.19
C THR A 144 20.18 -7.34 10.99
N LYS A 145 20.38 -8.51 10.36
CA LYS A 145 20.19 -9.82 10.99
C LYS A 145 21.13 -10.04 12.18
N ASP A 146 22.36 -9.55 12.09
CA ASP A 146 23.41 -9.69 13.11
C ASP A 146 23.43 -8.49 14.08
N GLY A 147 22.42 -7.62 14.03
CA GLY A 147 22.33 -6.36 14.78
C GLY A 147 22.64 -5.13 13.92
N ILE A 148 22.25 -3.95 14.42
CA ILE A 148 22.66 -2.65 13.87
C ILE A 148 23.71 -2.10 14.81
N TYR A 149 24.99 -2.19 14.43
CA TYR A 149 26.13 -1.61 15.16
C TYR A 149 26.44 -0.21 14.66
#